data_AF-A0A965TC59-F1
#
_entry.id   AF-A0A965TC59-F1
#
_cell.length_a   1.000
_cell.length_b   1.000
_cell.length_c   1.000
_cell.angle_alpha   90.00
_cell.angle_beta   90.00
_cell.angle_gamma   90.00
#
_symmetry.space_group_name_H-M   'P 1'
#
loop_
_entity.id
_entity.type
_entity.pdbx_description
1 polymer ?
#
loop_
_entity_poly.entity_id
_entity_poly.type
_entity_poly.pdbx_seq_one_letter_code
_entity_poly.pdbx_strand_id
1 'polypeptide(L)'
;MYNKNMDSNIDFLRKFVNNHILRMLSQDTFSFVEISDSILNKTNKSYFFKTQALASCIKQLIDEGSIVAVNGNSVIDNTFSITENGLKIIKSSVTSWDLSKEMLDRIFTDPYNLYSLN
;
A
#
# COMPACT_ATOMS: atom_id res chain seq x y z
N MET A 1 -27.32 -8.62 -8.10
CA MET A 1 -26.22 -8.73 -9.09
C MET A 1 -24.93 -8.31 -8.41
N TYR A 2 -24.00 -9.25 -8.26
CA TYR A 2 -22.73 -9.08 -7.55
C TYR A 2 -21.70 -8.49 -8.54
N ASN A 3 -21.19 -7.28 -8.28
CA ASN A 3 -20.40 -6.53 -9.26
C ASN A 3 -18.90 -6.77 -9.07
N LYS A 4 -18.39 -7.83 -9.69
CA LYS A 4 -16.98 -8.29 -9.65
C LYS A 4 -15.95 -7.18 -9.99
N ASN A 5 -16.34 -6.14 -10.73
CA ASN A 5 -15.48 -5.01 -11.06
C ASN A 5 -15.20 -4.08 -9.87
N MET A 6 -16.15 -3.99 -8.93
CA MET A 6 -16.04 -3.11 -7.77
C MET A 6 -15.07 -3.69 -6.72
N ASP A 7 -15.09 -5.01 -6.55
CA ASP A 7 -14.16 -5.74 -5.67
C ASP A 7 -12.71 -5.63 -6.17
N SER A 8 -12.50 -5.75 -7.49
CA SER A 8 -11.16 -5.60 -8.11
C SER A 8 -10.53 -4.23 -7.85
N ASN A 9 -11.34 -3.15 -7.85
CA ASN A 9 -10.84 -1.79 -7.58
C ASN A 9 -10.49 -1.60 -6.10
N ILE A 10 -11.27 -2.21 -5.19
CA ILE A 10 -11.01 -2.15 -3.75
C ILE A 10 -9.75 -2.96 -3.39
N ASP A 11 -9.59 -4.15 -3.97
CA ASP A 11 -8.39 -4.98 -3.78
C ASP A 11 -7.14 -4.31 -4.34
N PHE A 12 -7.28 -3.64 -5.49
CA PHE A 12 -6.21 -2.82 -6.06
C PHE A 12 -5.82 -1.70 -5.08
N LEU A 13 -6.78 -0.87 -4.63
CA LEU A 13 -6.53 0.22 -3.68
C LEU A 13 -5.91 -0.28 -2.37
N ARG A 14 -6.35 -1.43 -1.87
CA ARG A 14 -5.81 -2.06 -0.66
C ARG A 14 -4.32 -2.38 -0.80
N LYS A 15 -3.86 -2.83 -1.97
CA LYS A 15 -2.41 -3.06 -2.21
C LYS A 15 -1.59 -1.78 -2.09
N PHE A 16 -2.09 -0.65 -2.60
CA PHE A 16 -1.40 0.64 -2.45
C PHE A 16 -1.37 1.10 -1.00
N VAL A 17 -2.49 0.97 -0.29
CA VAL A 17 -2.56 1.32 1.13
C VAL A 17 -1.62 0.44 1.95
N ASN A 18 -1.60 -0.87 1.72
CA ASN A 18 -0.68 -1.78 2.39
C ASN A 18 0.78 -1.40 2.11
N ASN A 19 1.13 -1.08 0.86
CA ASN A 19 2.47 -0.64 0.52
C ASN A 19 2.86 0.67 1.22
N HIS A 20 1.94 1.64 1.28
CA HIS A 20 2.15 2.89 1.99
C HIS A 20 2.36 2.67 3.49
N ILE A 21 1.53 1.85 4.13
CA ILE A 21 1.67 1.48 5.55
C ILE A 21 3.04 0.86 5.81
N LEU A 22 3.46 -0.12 4.99
CA LEU A 22 4.76 -0.76 5.14
C LEU A 22 5.91 0.26 4.97
N ARG A 23 5.84 1.15 3.97
CA ARG A 23 6.86 2.20 3.79
C ARG A 23 6.97 3.13 4.99
N MET A 24 5.84 3.56 5.57
CA MET A 24 5.86 4.34 6.81
C MET A 24 6.55 3.55 7.92
N LEU A 25 6.10 2.32 8.17
CA LEU A 25 6.61 1.49 9.26
C LEU A 25 8.07 1.04 9.09
N SER A 26 8.62 1.16 7.88
CA SER A 26 10.05 0.95 7.62
C SER A 26 10.95 2.08 8.11
N GLN A 27 10.37 3.25 8.38
CA GLN A 27 11.09 4.43 8.85
C GLN A 27 11.06 4.55 10.37
N ASP A 28 9.90 4.29 10.97
CA ASP A 28 9.68 4.35 12.42
C ASP A 28 8.41 3.57 12.79
N THR A 29 8.10 3.51 14.08
CA THR A 29 6.83 3.03 14.60
C THR A 29 5.74 4.10 14.48
N PHE A 30 4.52 3.68 14.15
CA PHE A 30 3.39 4.60 13.98
C PHE A 30 2.11 4.01 14.58
N SER A 31 1.30 4.85 15.21
CA SER A 31 -0.04 4.52 15.69
C SER A 31 -1.04 4.39 14.54
N PHE A 32 -2.18 3.74 14.82
CA PHE A 32 -3.29 3.67 13.88
C PHE A 32 -3.72 5.06 13.35
N VAL A 33 -3.78 6.05 14.25
CA VAL A 33 -4.20 7.41 13.92
C VAL A 33 -3.19 8.07 12.99
N GLU A 34 -1.90 7.98 13.29
CA GLU A 34 -0.84 8.54 12.43
C GLU A 34 -0.82 7.90 11.04
N ILE A 35 -1.07 6.58 10.96
CA ILE A 35 -1.22 5.87 9.68
C ILE A 35 -2.42 6.42 8.90
N SER A 36 -3.57 6.58 9.55
CA SER A 36 -4.79 7.12 8.94
C SER A 36 -4.58 8.54 8.40
N ASP A 37 -3.98 9.42 9.20
CA ASP A 37 -3.69 10.81 8.83
C ASP A 37 -2.70 10.89 7.67
N SER A 38 -1.69 10.03 7.65
CA SER A 38 -0.74 9.96 6.54
C SER A 38 -1.41 9.57 5.22
N ILE A 39 -2.31 8.59 5.22
CA ILE A 39 -3.08 8.18 4.03
C ILE A 39 -3.96 9.34 3.54
N LEU A 40 -4.67 10.00 4.47
CA LEU A 40 -5.53 11.14 4.15
C LEU A 40 -4.72 12.29 3.52
N ASN A 41 -3.56 12.61 4.10
CA ASN A 41 -2.70 13.68 3.60
C ASN A 41 -2.08 13.33 2.24
N LYS A 42 -1.67 12.07 2.01
CA LYS A 42 -1.11 11.63 0.72
C LYS A 42 -2.12 11.60 -0.42
N THR A 43 -3.40 11.52 -0.11
CA THR A 43 -4.47 11.57 -1.11
C THR A 43 -5.02 12.99 -1.29
N ASN A 44 -4.33 14.03 -0.81
CA ASN A 44 -4.83 15.41 -0.81
C ASN A 44 -6.23 15.54 -0.19
N LYS A 45 -6.51 14.72 0.84
CA LYS A 45 -7.80 14.60 1.52
C LYS A 45 -8.96 14.15 0.61
N SER A 46 -8.67 13.71 -0.61
CA SER A 46 -9.69 13.22 -1.56
C SER A 46 -10.20 11.83 -1.21
N TYR A 47 -9.49 11.09 -0.36
CA TYR A 47 -9.84 9.74 0.03
C TYR A 47 -9.71 9.52 1.54
N PHE A 48 -10.86 9.42 2.21
CA PHE A 48 -10.94 9.03 3.61
C PHE A 48 -11.09 7.51 3.71
N PHE A 49 -10.07 6.84 4.25
CA PHE A 49 -10.15 5.41 4.50
C PHE A 49 -11.06 5.17 5.72
N LYS A 50 -12.18 4.49 5.54
CA LYS A 50 -13.06 4.14 6.67
C LYS A 50 -12.25 3.36 7.72
N THR A 51 -12.43 3.69 9.00
CA THR A 51 -11.71 3.06 10.13
C THR A 51 -11.72 1.53 10.05
N GLN A 52 -12.88 0.93 9.77
CA GLN A 52 -13.02 -0.52 9.64
C GLN A 52 -12.21 -1.10 8.47
N ALA A 53 -12.14 -0.39 7.35
CA ALA A 53 -11.35 -0.82 6.21
C ALA A 53 -9.86 -0.75 6.55
N LEU A 54 -9.40 0.33 7.22
CA LEU A 54 -7.99 0.48 7.60
C LEU A 54 -7.60 -0.58 8.63
N ALA A 55 -8.46 -0.83 9.62
CA ALA A 55 -8.28 -1.91 10.59
C ALA A 55 -8.20 -3.28 9.91
N SER A 56 -8.99 -3.51 8.86
CA SER A 56 -8.89 -4.73 8.04
C SER A 56 -7.54 -4.83 7.31
N CYS A 57 -7.02 -3.74 6.75
CA CYS A 57 -5.69 -3.73 6.13
C CYS A 57 -4.58 -4.03 7.14
N ILE A 58 -4.62 -3.38 8.30
CA ILE A 58 -3.64 -3.58 9.38
C ILE A 58 -3.69 -5.01 9.90
N LYS A 59 -4.90 -5.54 10.14
CA LYS A 59 -5.06 -6.94 10.58
C LYS A 59 -4.49 -7.92 9.56
N GLN A 60 -4.77 -7.71 8.27
CA GLN A 60 -4.19 -8.52 7.21
C GLN A 60 -2.65 -8.47 7.24
N LEU A 61 -2.03 -7.29 7.39
CA LEU A 61 -0.58 -7.16 7.45
C LEU A 61 0.03 -7.85 8.69
N ILE A 62 -0.69 -7.89 9.81
CA ILE A 62 -0.32 -8.64 11.01
C ILE A 62 -0.42 -10.15 10.74
N ASP A 63 -1.52 -10.61 10.15
CA ASP A 63 -1.76 -12.02 9.82
C ASP A 63 -0.71 -12.55 8.82
N GLU A 64 -0.27 -11.69 7.88
CA GLU A 64 0.84 -11.96 6.95
C GLU A 64 2.24 -11.89 7.61
N GLY A 65 2.31 -11.49 8.88
CA GLY A 65 3.57 -11.33 9.62
C GLY A 65 4.44 -10.18 9.11
N SER A 66 3.87 -9.23 8.36
CA SER A 66 4.58 -8.09 7.78
C SER A 66 4.80 -6.94 8.78
N ILE A 67 3.92 -6.84 9.77
CA ILE A 67 3.99 -5.85 10.86
C ILE A 67 3.60 -6.51 12.19
N VAL A 68 3.92 -5.85 13.30
CA VAL A 68 3.55 -6.27 14.66
C VAL A 68 2.97 -5.09 15.45
N ALA A 69 2.04 -5.41 16.34
CA ALA A 69 1.52 -4.48 17.34
C ALA A 69 2.50 -4.42 18.53
N VAL A 70 2.86 -3.21 18.96
CA VAL A 70 3.89 -2.97 19.98
C VAL A 70 3.27 -2.62 21.33
N ASN A 71 2.22 -1.80 21.36
CA ASN A 71 1.62 -1.29 22.59
C ASN A 71 0.13 -0.98 22.38
N GLY A 72 -0.78 -1.78 22.96
CA GLY A 72 -2.22 -1.54 22.92
C GLY A 72 -3.09 -2.80 23.01
N ASN A 73 -4.32 -2.64 23.50
CA ASN A 73 -5.28 -3.75 23.67
C ASN A 73 -6.17 -3.99 22.44
N SER A 74 -6.16 -3.06 21.47
CA SER A 74 -6.98 -3.12 20.26
C SER A 74 -6.19 -2.61 19.05
N VAL A 75 -6.59 -2.96 17.82
CA VAL A 75 -5.92 -2.49 16.60
C VAL A 75 -5.91 -0.95 16.51
N ILE A 76 -6.93 -0.28 17.05
CA ILE A 76 -7.08 1.17 16.92
C ILE A 76 -6.18 1.91 17.93
N ASP A 77 -5.96 1.31 19.11
CA ASP A 77 -5.15 1.90 20.17
C ASP A 77 -3.67 1.48 20.09
N ASN A 78 -3.30 0.74 19.04
CA ASN A 78 -1.97 0.16 18.90
C ASN A 78 -1.01 1.07 18.14
N THR A 79 0.25 0.98 18.55
CA THR A 79 1.40 1.36 17.73
C THR A 79 1.91 0.14 16.98
N PHE A 80 2.31 0.33 15.73
CA PHE A 80 2.81 -0.75 14.87
C PHE A 80 4.29 -0.56 14.56
N SER A 81 4.98 -1.67 14.34
CA SER A 81 6.35 -1.72 13.84
C SER A 81 6.44 -2.72 12.69
N ILE A 82 7.39 -2.50 11.78
CA ILE A 82 7.63 -3.44 10.68
C ILE A 82 8.43 -4.66 11.15
N THR A 83 8.20 -5.80 10.53
CA THR A 83 9.03 -7.00 10.72
C THR A 83 10.10 -7.13 9.63
N GLU A 84 11.03 -8.07 9.78
CA GLU A 84 11.93 -8.44 8.68
C GLU A 84 11.18 -8.92 7.43
N ASN A 85 10.03 -9.58 7.59
CA ASN A 85 9.21 -9.99 6.46
C ASN A 85 8.61 -8.78 5.72
N GLY A 86 8.09 -7.80 6.48
CA GLY A 86 7.60 -6.54 5.91
C GLY A 86 8.68 -5.79 5.12
N LEU A 87 9.92 -5.75 5.64
CA LEU A 87 11.06 -5.14 4.94
C LEU A 87 11.40 -5.86 3.63
N LYS A 88 11.30 -7.20 3.58
CA LYS A 88 11.47 -7.97 2.34
C LYS A 88 10.40 -7.62 1.30
N ILE A 89 9.14 -7.47 1.72
CA ILE A 89 8.01 -7.10 0.85
C ILE A 89 8.22 -5.70 0.26
N ILE A 90 8.73 -4.74 1.03
CA ILE A 90 9.03 -3.40 0.52
C ILE A 90 10.11 -3.47 -0.57
N LYS A 91 11.21 -4.18 -0.30
CA LYS A 91 12.31 -4.31 -1.25
C LYS A 91 11.84 -4.90 -2.59
N SER A 92 11.02 -5.94 -2.56
CA SER A 92 10.46 -6.51 -3.80
C SER A 92 9.48 -5.54 -4.49
N SER A 93 8.66 -4.83 -3.72
CA SER A 93 7.68 -3.87 -4.26
C SER A 93 8.32 -2.65 -4.91
N VAL A 94 9.43 -2.14 -4.36
CA VAL A 94 10.19 -1.02 -4.97
C VAL A 94 10.71 -1.43 -6.33
N THR A 95 11.33 -2.62 -6.43
CA THR A 95 11.79 -3.17 -7.71
C THR A 95 10.67 -3.29 -8.72
N SER A 96 9.48 -3.79 -8.32
CA SER A 96 8.34 -3.88 -9.22
C SER A 96 7.83 -2.51 -9.70
N TRP A 97 7.86 -1.50 -8.84
CA TRP A 97 7.41 -0.15 -9.19
C TRP A 97 8.38 0.55 -10.13
N ASP A 98 9.69 0.42 -9.88
CA ASP A 98 10.72 0.99 -10.75
C ASP A 98 10.69 0.32 -12.12
N LEU A 99 10.51 -1.01 -12.18
CA LEU A 99 10.28 -1.73 -13.44
C LEU A 99 9.01 -1.26 -14.17
N SER A 100 7.91 -1.07 -13.43
CA SER A 100 6.64 -0.61 -14.02
C SER A 100 6.77 0.82 -14.57
N LYS A 101 7.46 1.70 -13.85
CA LYS A 101 7.78 3.05 -14.33
C LYS A 101 8.66 3.00 -15.57
N GLU A 102 9.73 2.22 -15.55
CA GLU A 102 10.63 2.07 -16.70
C GLU A 102 9.88 1.58 -17.95
N MET A 103 8.96 0.61 -17.79
CA MET A 103 8.10 0.15 -18.88
C MET A 103 7.20 1.27 -19.41
N LEU A 104 6.52 2.02 -18.53
CA LEU A 104 5.67 3.14 -18.93
C LEU A 104 6.49 4.24 -19.61
N ASP A 105 7.65 4.59 -19.05
CA ASP A 105 8.55 5.58 -19.61
C ASP A 105 8.97 5.14 -21.02
N ARG A 106 9.41 3.89 -21.23
CA ARG A 106 9.73 3.37 -22.58
C ARG A 106 8.54 3.43 -23.55
N ILE A 107 7.33 3.10 -23.09
CA ILE A 107 6.11 3.19 -23.92
C ILE A 107 5.81 4.64 -24.33
N PHE A 108 6.02 5.61 -23.43
CA PHE A 108 5.68 7.01 -23.67
C PHE A 108 6.84 7.87 -24.20
N THR A 109 8.08 7.39 -24.15
CA THR A 109 9.29 8.10 -24.63
C THR A 109 9.88 7.51 -25.91
N ASP A 110 9.36 6.39 -26.42
CA ASP A 110 9.73 5.87 -27.74
C ASP A 110 8.66 6.23 -28.80
N PRO A 111 8.80 7.36 -29.50
CA PRO A 111 7.90 7.75 -30.59
C PRO A 111 7.99 6.85 -31.84
N TYR A 112 8.87 5.84 -31.87
CA TYR A 112 9.10 5.00 -33.05
C TYR A 112 8.55 3.57 -32.95
N ASN A 113 8.03 3.11 -31.82
CA ASN A 113 7.54 1.74 -31.67
C ASN A 113 6.08 1.50 -32.10
N LEU A 114 5.36 2.53 -32.55
CA LEU A 114 4.00 2.40 -33.08
C LEU A 114 3.92 2.26 -34.61
N TYR A 115 5.07 2.33 -35.32
CA TYR A 115 5.09 2.33 -36.79
C TYR A 115 6.01 1.30 -37.46
N SER A 116 6.69 0.42 -36.73
CA SER A 116 7.59 -0.59 -37.33
C SER A 116 6.97 -1.99 -37.49
N LEU A 117 5.65 -2.12 -37.38
CA LEU A 117 4.90 -3.31 -37.81
C LEU A 117 4.13 -2.98 -39.10
N ASN A 118 4.87 -2.80 -40.20
CA ASN A 118 4.39 -2.95 -41.58
C ASN A 118 5.52 -3.52 -42.43
#